data_AF-A0A091D1T3-F1
#
_entry.id   AF-A0A091D1T3-F1
#
_cell.length_a   1.000
_cell.length_b   1.000
_cell.length_c   1.000
_cell.angle_alpha   90.00
_cell.angle_beta   90.00
_cell.angle_gamma   90.00
#
_symmetry.space_group_name_H-M   'P 1'
#
loop_
_entity.id
_entity.type
_entity.pdbx_description
1 polymer ?
#
loop_
_entity_poly.entity_id
_entity_poly.type
_entity_poly.pdbx_seq_one_letter_code
_entity_poly.pdbx_strand_id
1 'polypeptide(L)'
;MHRASLSVPGRQRGAGLERRRGWMALDSQLCCARAAAPSVALMAAAQCANLGGGVGEEWYPSRNLGSGEEGKTDYYARKRLVIQDKNKYNTPKYRMIVRVTNRDIICQIAYARIEGDMIVCAAYAHELPKYGVKVGLTNYAAAYCTGLLLARRLLNRFGMDKIYEGQVEVTGDEYNVESIDGQPGAFTCYLDAGLARTTTGNKVFGALKGAVDGGLSIPHSTKRFPGYDSESKEFNAEVHRKHIMGQNVADYMRYLMEEDEDAYKKQFSQYIKNNVTPDMMEEMYKKAHTAIRENPVYEKKPKREVKKKRWNRPKMSLAQKKDRVAQKKASFLRAQERAAES
;
A
#
# COMPACT_ATOMS: atom_id res chain seq x y z
N MET A 1 -13.72 -20.04 -62.01
CA MET A 1 -14.76 -18.98 -61.82
C MET A 1 -15.39 -19.28 -60.46
N HIS A 2 -15.40 -18.48 -59.40
CA HIS A 2 -15.15 -17.07 -59.16
C HIS A 2 -14.17 -16.88 -57.98
N ARG A 3 -13.29 -15.88 -58.09
CA ARG A 3 -12.53 -15.28 -56.97
C ARG A 3 -13.46 -14.29 -56.27
N ALA A 4 -13.64 -14.42 -54.95
CA ALA A 4 -14.21 -13.37 -54.12
C ALA A 4 -13.07 -12.57 -53.48
N SER A 5 -12.88 -11.35 -53.97
CA SER A 5 -11.96 -10.34 -53.45
C SER A 5 -12.60 -9.61 -52.27
N LEU A 6 -12.04 -9.76 -51.07
CA LEU A 6 -12.36 -8.90 -49.92
C LEU A 6 -11.16 -7.98 -49.63
N SER A 7 -11.38 -6.69 -49.87
CA SER A 7 -10.44 -5.59 -49.65
C SER A 7 -10.28 -5.29 -48.16
N VAL A 8 -9.03 -5.25 -47.70
CA VAL A 8 -8.60 -4.85 -46.37
C VAL A 8 -8.40 -3.32 -46.34
N PRO A 9 -9.00 -2.55 -45.41
CA PRO A 9 -8.64 -1.16 -45.21
C PRO A 9 -7.39 -1.02 -44.32
N GLY A 10 -6.48 -0.16 -44.77
CA GLY A 10 -5.10 -0.05 -44.33
C GLY A 10 -4.88 0.63 -42.98
N ARG A 11 -3.82 0.17 -42.33
CA ARG A 11 -3.23 0.60 -41.06
C ARG A 11 -2.38 1.86 -41.28
N GLN A 12 -2.79 3.02 -40.74
CA GLN A 12 -1.93 4.21 -40.73
C GLN A 12 -0.96 4.19 -39.53
N ARG A 13 0.34 4.18 -39.86
CA ARG A 13 1.48 4.51 -39.00
C ARG A 13 1.50 6.04 -38.87
N GLY A 14 1.65 6.65 -37.70
CA GLY A 14 2.93 6.77 -37.01
C GLY A 14 3.75 7.94 -37.56
N ALA A 15 3.53 9.15 -37.06
CA ALA A 15 4.43 10.31 -37.18
C ALA A 15 4.55 10.89 -35.76
N GLY A 16 5.72 11.05 -35.15
CA GLY A 16 7.00 11.44 -35.73
C GLY A 16 7.34 12.80 -35.14
N LEU A 17 8.05 12.78 -34.01
CA LEU A 17 8.55 13.94 -33.28
C LEU A 17 9.42 14.82 -34.18
N GLU A 18 9.17 16.13 -34.24
CA GLU A 18 10.24 17.08 -34.53
C GLU A 18 9.96 18.45 -33.90
N ARG A 19 10.73 18.78 -32.85
CA ARG A 19 10.93 20.15 -32.38
C ARG A 19 12.19 20.67 -33.04
N ARG A 20 12.15 21.87 -33.62
CA ARG A 20 13.03 23.01 -33.26
C ARG A 20 12.98 24.16 -34.28
N ARG A 21 12.98 25.38 -33.69
CA ARG A 21 13.55 26.65 -34.16
C ARG A 21 12.80 27.44 -35.24
N GLY A 22 12.66 28.74 -34.97
CA GLY A 22 12.27 29.75 -35.96
C GLY A 22 11.53 30.93 -35.36
N TRP A 23 12.23 31.73 -34.55
CA TRP A 23 11.81 33.10 -34.20
C TRP A 23 12.09 34.05 -35.38
N MET A 24 11.29 35.10 -35.47
CA MET A 24 11.48 36.37 -36.20
C MET A 24 11.40 36.37 -37.74
N ALA A 25 10.36 37.04 -38.25
CA ALA A 25 10.49 38.09 -39.25
C ALA A 25 9.26 39.02 -39.17
N LEU A 26 9.53 40.32 -39.10
CA LEU A 26 8.58 41.43 -39.13
C LEU A 26 7.99 41.62 -40.53
N ASP A 27 6.78 42.18 -40.62
CA ASP A 27 6.48 43.42 -41.38
C ASP A 27 4.98 43.74 -41.23
N SER A 28 4.64 44.78 -40.46
CA SER A 28 4.51 46.17 -40.91
C SER A 28 3.25 46.40 -41.75
N GLN A 29 2.16 46.79 -41.09
CA GLN A 29 1.09 47.67 -41.58
C GLN A 29 -0.06 47.69 -40.57
N LEU A 30 -0.04 48.69 -39.69
CA LEU A 30 -1.19 49.57 -39.35
C LEU A 30 -0.76 50.40 -38.13
N CYS A 31 -0.11 51.52 -38.40
CA CYS A 31 0.09 52.58 -37.42
C CYS A 31 -0.30 53.88 -38.11
N CYS A 32 -1.47 54.41 -37.76
CA CYS A 32 -1.82 55.84 -37.69
C CYS A 32 -3.33 55.99 -37.51
N ALA A 33 -3.79 56.16 -36.27
CA ALA A 33 -4.77 57.19 -35.92
C ALA A 33 -5.02 57.24 -34.40
N ARG A 34 -4.80 58.45 -33.87
CA ARG A 34 -5.36 59.06 -32.66
C ARG A 34 -4.80 58.68 -31.29
N ALA A 35 -3.93 59.58 -30.85
CA ALA A 35 -3.65 59.91 -29.45
C ALA A 35 -4.91 60.42 -28.72
N ALA A 36 -5.13 59.91 -27.51
CA ALA A 36 -5.73 60.64 -26.38
C ALA A 36 -5.47 59.89 -25.05
N ALA A 37 -4.85 60.61 -24.10
CA ALA A 37 -4.77 60.38 -22.65
C ALA A 37 -4.00 59.16 -22.07
N PRO A 38 -2.78 59.35 -21.54
CA PRO A 38 -2.15 58.44 -20.59
C PRO A 38 -2.28 58.99 -19.16
N SER A 39 -3.22 58.48 -18.35
CA SER A 39 -3.15 58.72 -16.90
C SER A 39 -3.77 57.63 -16.02
N VAL A 40 -4.61 56.74 -16.57
CA VAL A 40 -5.27 55.69 -15.75
C VAL A 40 -4.58 54.32 -15.85
N ALA A 41 -3.85 54.05 -16.95
CA ALA A 41 -3.14 52.77 -17.14
C ALA A 41 -1.90 52.60 -16.24
N LEU A 42 -1.31 53.70 -15.77
CA LEU A 42 -0.10 53.68 -14.95
C LEU A 42 -0.39 53.48 -13.45
N MET A 43 -1.60 53.81 -12.98
CA MET A 43 -1.99 53.53 -11.59
C MET A 43 -2.48 52.09 -11.37
N ALA A 44 -3.07 51.45 -12.38
CA ALA A 44 -3.50 50.05 -12.25
C ALA A 44 -2.33 49.04 -12.24
N ALA A 45 -1.19 49.40 -12.85
CA ALA A 45 0.03 48.58 -12.81
C ALA A 45 0.75 48.66 -11.44
N ALA A 46 0.58 49.75 -10.70
CA ALA A 46 1.23 49.96 -9.40
C ALA A 46 0.54 49.24 -8.23
N GLN A 47 -0.76 48.91 -8.34
CA GLN A 47 -1.49 48.19 -7.29
C GLN A 47 -1.35 46.66 -7.32
N CYS A 48 -0.83 46.08 -8.42
CA CYS A 48 -0.53 44.64 -8.46
C CYS A 48 0.80 44.27 -7.79
N ALA A 49 1.65 45.25 -7.42
CA ALA A 49 2.96 45.01 -6.83
C ALA A 49 2.94 44.73 -5.32
N ASN A 50 1.79 44.87 -4.64
CA ASN A 50 1.67 44.68 -3.18
C ASN A 50 1.01 43.35 -2.76
N LEU A 51 0.85 42.40 -3.68
CA LEU A 51 0.47 41.04 -3.33
C LEU A 51 1.72 40.17 -3.43
N GLY A 52 2.34 39.90 -2.29
CA GLY A 52 3.51 39.02 -2.15
C GLY A 52 3.24 37.59 -2.63
N GLY A 53 3.29 37.40 -3.94
CA GLY A 53 3.36 36.09 -4.59
C GLY A 53 4.80 35.61 -4.57
N GLY A 54 5.07 34.55 -3.82
CA GLY A 54 6.39 33.92 -3.75
C GLY A 54 6.89 33.54 -5.14
N VAL A 55 8.11 33.96 -5.46
CA VAL A 55 8.83 33.70 -6.73
C VAL A 55 9.48 32.30 -6.70
N GLY A 56 8.73 31.31 -6.25
CA GLY A 56 9.01 29.91 -6.56
C GLY A 56 8.14 29.51 -7.74
N GLU A 57 8.47 28.42 -8.45
CA GLU A 57 7.46 27.66 -9.22
C GLU A 57 7.09 28.10 -10.66
N GLU A 58 8.06 28.47 -11.52
CA GLU A 58 7.85 28.30 -12.99
C GLU A 58 8.80 27.26 -13.60
N TRP A 59 9.99 27.06 -13.00
CA TRP A 59 11.08 26.28 -13.60
C TRP A 59 11.23 24.83 -13.12
N TYR A 60 10.38 24.35 -12.21
CA TYR A 60 10.44 22.97 -11.71
C TYR A 60 9.20 22.17 -12.09
N PRO A 61 9.12 21.64 -13.32
CA PRO A 61 8.15 20.59 -13.60
C PRO A 61 8.50 19.34 -12.77
N SER A 62 7.47 18.70 -12.23
CA SER A 62 7.50 17.45 -11.45
C SER A 62 8.45 16.41 -12.05
N ARG A 63 9.48 16.00 -11.30
CA ARG A 63 10.56 15.11 -11.76
C ARG A 63 10.41 13.65 -11.32
N ASN A 64 9.39 13.33 -10.53
CA ASN A 64 9.28 12.04 -9.86
C ASN A 64 8.18 11.16 -10.48
N LEU A 65 8.38 9.84 -10.42
CA LEU A 65 7.38 8.86 -10.84
C LEU A 65 6.19 8.90 -9.87
N GLY A 66 4.96 8.71 -10.36
CA GLY A 66 3.73 8.94 -9.57
C GLY A 66 3.65 8.24 -8.20
N SER A 67 4.09 6.98 -8.05
CA SER A 67 4.11 6.35 -6.70
C SER A 67 5.30 6.77 -5.81
N GLY A 68 6.32 7.37 -6.41
CA GLY A 68 7.40 8.07 -5.69
C GLY A 68 6.92 9.43 -5.17
N GLU A 69 6.07 10.12 -5.91
CA GLU A 69 5.40 11.36 -5.47
C GLU A 69 4.42 11.09 -4.32
N GLU A 70 3.69 9.96 -4.37
CA GLU A 70 2.83 9.53 -3.26
C GLU A 70 3.62 9.01 -2.03
N GLY A 71 4.94 8.82 -2.13
CA GLY A 71 5.78 8.36 -1.04
C GLY A 71 5.48 6.94 -0.56
N LYS A 72 4.96 6.06 -1.44
CA LYS A 72 4.54 4.70 -1.07
C LYS A 72 5.61 3.63 -1.33
N THR A 73 6.55 3.91 -2.23
CA THR A 73 7.50 2.90 -2.70
C THR A 73 8.88 3.51 -2.84
N ASP A 74 9.86 2.87 -2.21
CA ASP A 74 11.26 3.08 -2.56
C ASP A 74 11.62 2.22 -3.77
N TYR A 75 11.83 2.87 -4.92
CA TYR A 75 12.22 2.21 -6.16
C TYR A 75 13.63 1.58 -6.09
N TYR A 76 14.51 2.10 -5.23
CA TYR A 76 15.87 1.58 -5.06
C TYR A 76 15.85 0.20 -4.39
N ALA A 77 15.10 0.04 -3.30
CA ALA A 77 14.84 -1.25 -2.68
C ALA A 77 14.08 -2.18 -3.63
N ARG A 78 13.02 -1.69 -4.29
CA ARG A 78 12.19 -2.49 -5.20
C ARG A 78 13.01 -3.07 -6.37
N LYS A 79 13.92 -2.30 -6.97
CA LYS A 79 14.80 -2.77 -8.05
C LYS A 79 15.56 -4.04 -7.67
N ARG A 80 16.08 -4.12 -6.44
CA ARG A 80 16.85 -5.28 -5.97
C ARG A 80 15.99 -6.49 -5.62
N LEU A 81 14.82 -6.23 -5.06
CA LEU A 81 13.90 -7.28 -4.63
C LEU A 81 13.21 -7.98 -5.81
N VAL A 82 12.84 -7.21 -6.84
CA VAL A 82 11.92 -7.69 -7.88
C VAL A 82 12.64 -8.25 -9.12
N ILE A 83 13.81 -7.70 -9.46
CA ILE A 83 14.54 -8.14 -10.65
C ILE A 83 15.00 -9.59 -10.44
N GLN A 84 14.72 -10.41 -11.45
CA GLN A 84 15.16 -11.79 -11.56
C GLN A 84 16.41 -11.87 -12.44
N ASP A 85 17.26 -12.86 -12.17
CA ASP A 85 18.40 -13.16 -13.04
C ASP A 85 17.91 -13.57 -14.44
N LYS A 86 18.50 -12.99 -15.48
CA LYS A 86 18.05 -13.19 -16.86
C LYS A 86 18.16 -14.64 -17.35
N ASN A 87 19.10 -15.40 -16.79
CA ASN A 87 19.29 -16.83 -17.09
C ASN A 87 18.15 -17.71 -16.57
N LYS A 88 17.33 -17.23 -15.63
CA LYS A 88 16.15 -17.96 -15.12
C LYS A 88 14.87 -17.61 -15.90
N TYR A 89 14.97 -16.81 -16.96
CA TYR A 89 13.90 -16.45 -17.90
C TYR A 89 12.55 -16.11 -17.23
N ASN A 90 11.55 -16.99 -17.37
CA ASN A 90 10.17 -16.75 -16.93
C ASN A 90 9.89 -17.18 -15.49
N THR A 91 10.88 -17.69 -14.75
CA THR A 91 10.67 -18.07 -13.35
C THR A 91 10.32 -16.85 -12.49
N PRO A 92 9.16 -16.84 -11.82
CA PRO A 92 8.74 -15.72 -11.00
C PRO A 92 9.60 -15.64 -9.73
N LYS A 93 10.07 -14.43 -9.41
CA LYS A 93 10.66 -14.12 -8.11
C LYS A 93 9.57 -13.68 -7.15
N TYR A 94 9.19 -14.56 -6.22
CA TYR A 94 8.13 -14.30 -5.27
C TYR A 94 8.61 -13.44 -4.10
N ARG A 95 7.78 -12.46 -3.73
CA ARG A 95 7.99 -11.65 -2.53
C ARG A 95 6.77 -11.66 -1.64
N MET A 96 7.02 -11.77 -0.35
CA MET A 96 6.05 -11.57 0.71
C MET A 96 6.03 -10.09 1.09
N ILE A 97 5.01 -9.39 0.64
CA ILE A 97 4.76 -7.99 0.94
C ILE A 97 4.01 -7.93 2.28
N VAL A 98 4.61 -7.27 3.26
CA VAL A 98 3.96 -7.01 4.55
C VAL A 98 3.78 -5.51 4.72
N ARG A 99 2.54 -5.07 4.94
CA ARG A 99 2.19 -3.67 5.19
C ARG A 99 1.31 -3.59 6.42
N VAL A 100 1.84 -2.95 7.46
CA VAL A 100 1.09 -2.66 8.68
C VAL A 100 0.45 -1.29 8.53
N THR A 101 -0.86 -1.24 8.67
CA THR A 101 -1.63 0.01 8.74
C THR A 101 -2.09 0.23 10.18
N ASN A 102 -2.75 1.36 10.45
CA ASN A 102 -3.18 1.72 11.80
C ASN A 102 -4.22 0.75 12.39
N ARG A 103 -5.01 0.06 11.55
CA ARG A 103 -6.12 -0.81 11.99
C ARG A 103 -6.12 -2.20 11.35
N ASP A 104 -5.19 -2.47 10.45
CA ASP A 104 -5.13 -3.73 9.71
C ASP A 104 -3.68 -4.10 9.38
N ILE A 105 -3.42 -5.39 9.23
CA ILE A 105 -2.15 -5.92 8.73
C ILE A 105 -2.45 -6.64 7.42
N ILE A 106 -1.70 -6.25 6.38
CA ILE A 106 -1.87 -6.76 5.03
C ILE A 106 -0.63 -7.58 4.70
N CYS A 107 -0.85 -8.86 4.41
CA CYS A 107 0.19 -9.78 3.97
C CYS A 107 -0.18 -10.31 2.58
N GLN A 108 0.73 -10.22 1.62
CA GLN A 108 0.50 -10.62 0.24
C GLN A 108 1.71 -11.33 -0.32
N ILE A 109 1.50 -12.32 -1.18
CA ILE A 109 2.56 -12.91 -2.00
C ILE A 109 2.36 -12.46 -3.43
N ALA A 110 3.35 -11.79 -3.98
CA ALA A 110 3.30 -11.25 -5.33
C ALA A 110 4.59 -11.53 -6.10
N TYR A 111 4.49 -11.51 -7.42
CA TYR A 111 5.63 -11.47 -8.33
C TYR A 111 5.35 -10.41 -9.40
N ALA A 112 6.41 -9.87 -10.02
CA ALA A 112 6.25 -8.82 -11.02
C ALA A 112 6.08 -9.38 -12.44
N ARG A 113 5.24 -8.72 -13.22
CA ARG A 113 5.13 -8.81 -14.68
C ARG A 113 5.24 -7.41 -15.28
N ILE A 114 5.32 -7.33 -16.60
CA ILE A 114 5.45 -6.06 -17.33
C ILE A 114 4.23 -5.16 -17.12
N GLU A 115 3.03 -5.75 -17.08
CA GLU A 115 1.77 -5.03 -16.87
C GLU A 115 1.60 -4.53 -15.43
N GLY A 116 2.27 -5.18 -14.48
CA GLY A 116 2.13 -4.91 -13.05
C GLY A 116 2.42 -6.14 -12.19
N ASP A 117 2.18 -5.99 -10.89
CA ASP A 117 2.37 -7.08 -9.94
C ASP A 117 1.18 -8.03 -9.93
N MET A 118 1.45 -9.32 -10.03
CA MET A 118 0.45 -10.37 -9.90
C MET A 118 0.43 -10.86 -8.46
N ILE A 119 -0.70 -10.66 -7.77
CA ILE A 119 -0.91 -11.16 -6.41
C ILE A 119 -1.38 -12.62 -6.49
N VAL A 120 -0.59 -13.52 -5.91
CA VAL A 120 -0.94 -14.93 -5.79
C VAL A 120 -1.93 -15.10 -4.65
N CYS A 121 -1.52 -14.81 -3.42
CA CYS A 121 -2.39 -14.90 -2.26
C CYS A 121 -2.33 -13.60 -1.44
N ALA A 122 -3.38 -13.38 -0.66
CA ALA A 122 -3.49 -12.29 0.28
C ALA A 122 -4.12 -12.81 1.57
N ALA A 123 -3.72 -12.23 2.69
CA ALA A 123 -4.29 -12.43 4.02
C ALA A 123 -4.36 -11.08 4.72
N TYR A 124 -5.39 -10.89 5.54
CA TYR A 124 -5.67 -9.64 6.22
C TYR A 124 -5.99 -9.87 7.69
N ALA A 125 -5.65 -8.94 8.57
CA ALA A 125 -5.97 -9.06 9.99
C ALA A 125 -7.47 -8.95 10.25
N HIS A 126 -8.22 -8.19 9.43
CA HIS A 126 -9.68 -8.15 9.54
C HIS A 126 -10.40 -9.48 9.22
N GLU A 127 -9.69 -10.49 8.71
CA GLU A 127 -10.20 -11.86 8.56
C GLU A 127 -10.03 -12.70 9.84
N LEU A 128 -9.08 -12.33 10.72
CA LEU A 128 -8.76 -13.05 11.95
C LEU A 128 -9.93 -13.23 12.94
N PRO A 129 -10.92 -12.32 13.02
CA PRO A 129 -12.11 -12.54 13.85
C PRO A 129 -12.88 -13.82 13.53
N LYS A 130 -12.77 -14.36 12.30
CA LYS A 130 -13.37 -15.65 11.93
C LYS A 130 -12.72 -16.83 12.64
N TYR A 131 -11.45 -16.69 13.03
CA TYR A 131 -10.64 -17.71 13.69
C TYR A 131 -10.52 -17.50 15.20
N GLY A 132 -11.35 -16.62 15.79
CA GLY A 132 -11.42 -16.39 17.24
C GLY A 132 -10.75 -15.11 17.75
N VAL A 133 -9.88 -14.46 16.97
CA VAL A 133 -9.22 -13.20 17.38
C VAL A 133 -10.09 -12.00 17.03
N LYS A 134 -10.98 -11.61 17.95
CA LYS A 134 -11.95 -10.52 17.73
C LYS A 134 -11.35 -9.12 17.87
N VAL A 135 -10.32 -8.96 18.69
CA VAL A 135 -9.70 -7.66 19.04
C VAL A 135 -8.19 -7.73 18.90
N GLY A 136 -7.52 -6.56 18.86
CA GLY A 136 -6.06 -6.50 18.82
C GLY A 136 -5.44 -6.79 17.45
N LEU A 137 -6.12 -6.45 16.36
CA LEU A 137 -5.74 -6.85 14.98
C LEU A 137 -4.39 -6.29 14.47
N THR A 138 -3.74 -5.40 15.21
CA THR A 138 -2.50 -4.72 14.81
C THR A 138 -1.32 -4.97 15.74
N ASN A 139 -1.42 -5.93 16.66
CA ASN A 139 -0.33 -6.33 17.55
C ASN A 139 0.63 -7.32 16.85
N TYR A 140 1.69 -7.75 17.56
CA TYR A 140 2.67 -8.71 17.04
C TYR A 140 2.05 -10.10 16.83
N ALA A 141 1.21 -10.56 17.77
CA ALA A 141 0.51 -11.84 17.69
C ALA A 141 -0.44 -11.94 16.48
N ALA A 142 -1.19 -10.89 16.17
CA ALA A 142 -2.02 -10.80 14.97
C ALA A 142 -1.16 -10.79 13.71
N ALA A 143 -0.01 -10.09 13.71
CA ALA A 143 0.93 -10.14 12.59
C ALA A 143 1.38 -11.58 12.31
N TYR A 144 1.77 -12.32 13.36
CA TYR A 144 2.10 -13.73 13.28
C TYR A 144 0.95 -14.57 12.72
N CYS A 145 -0.27 -14.42 13.25
CA CYS A 145 -1.46 -15.11 12.74
C CYS A 145 -1.73 -14.81 11.26
N THR A 146 -1.58 -13.55 10.82
CA THR A 146 -1.78 -13.20 9.40
C THR A 146 -0.72 -13.81 8.48
N GLY A 147 0.54 -13.91 8.96
CA GLY A 147 1.62 -14.60 8.24
C GLY A 147 1.35 -16.10 8.10
N LEU A 148 0.94 -16.74 9.20
CA LEU A 148 0.56 -18.15 9.23
C LEU A 148 -0.61 -18.44 8.28
N LEU A 149 -1.65 -17.59 8.31
CA LEU A 149 -2.80 -17.69 7.41
C LEU A 149 -2.39 -17.55 5.94
N LEU A 150 -1.48 -16.64 5.62
CA LEU A 150 -0.96 -16.46 4.26
C LEU A 150 -0.25 -17.72 3.76
N ALA A 151 0.62 -18.31 4.58
CA ALA A 151 1.39 -19.51 4.26
C ALA A 151 0.49 -20.71 4.02
N ARG A 152 -0.42 -21.02 4.97
CA ARG A 152 -1.34 -22.15 4.83
C ARG A 152 -2.28 -21.99 3.64
N ARG A 153 -2.74 -20.77 3.34
CA ARG A 153 -3.57 -20.47 2.15
C ARG A 153 -2.81 -20.64 0.84
N LEU A 154 -1.53 -20.30 0.82
CA LEU A 154 -0.67 -20.50 -0.34
C LEU A 154 -0.42 -22.00 -0.60
N LEU A 155 -0.03 -22.73 0.44
CA LEU A 155 0.27 -24.17 0.33
C LEU A 155 -0.96 -24.99 -0.04
N ASN A 156 -2.13 -24.68 0.54
CA ASN A 156 -3.40 -25.31 0.16
C ASN A 156 -3.72 -25.04 -1.33
N ARG A 157 -3.53 -23.80 -1.80
CA ARG A 157 -3.75 -23.46 -3.22
C ARG A 157 -2.84 -24.23 -4.17
N PHE A 158 -1.60 -24.52 -3.77
CA PHE A 158 -0.65 -25.29 -4.56
C PHE A 158 -0.68 -26.80 -4.28
N GLY A 159 -1.50 -27.28 -3.33
CA GLY A 159 -1.58 -28.69 -2.96
C GLY A 159 -0.34 -29.25 -2.24
N MET A 160 0.41 -28.40 -1.54
CA MET A 160 1.65 -28.76 -0.79
C MET A 160 1.47 -28.65 0.73
N ASP A 161 0.23 -28.56 1.19
CA ASP A 161 -0.17 -28.35 2.58
C ASP A 161 0.16 -29.52 3.50
N LYS A 162 0.10 -30.75 2.99
CA LYS A 162 0.47 -32.00 3.69
C LYS A 162 1.96 -32.28 3.72
N ILE A 163 2.70 -31.73 2.76
CA ILE A 163 4.15 -31.94 2.65
C ILE A 163 4.88 -31.02 3.62
N TYR A 164 4.54 -29.74 3.57
CA TYR A 164 5.16 -28.70 4.39
C TYR A 164 4.16 -28.21 5.45
N GLU A 165 4.03 -28.96 6.55
CA GLU A 165 3.18 -28.58 7.68
C GLU A 165 3.79 -27.46 8.56
N GLY A 166 5.10 -27.27 8.43
CA GLY A 166 5.87 -26.33 9.24
C GLY A 166 5.88 -26.71 10.71
N GLN A 167 5.99 -25.71 11.59
CA GLN A 167 6.09 -25.93 13.03
C GLN A 167 4.71 -25.88 13.69
N VAL A 168 4.18 -27.04 14.12
CA VAL A 168 2.84 -27.15 14.74
C VAL A 168 2.80 -26.43 16.09
N GLU A 169 3.81 -26.66 16.93
CA GLU A 169 3.92 -26.05 18.25
C GLU A 169 4.90 -24.87 18.22
N VAL A 170 4.41 -23.69 18.59
CA VAL A 170 5.20 -22.46 18.54
C VAL A 170 6.22 -22.43 19.68
N THR A 171 7.50 -22.70 19.40
CA THR A 171 8.59 -22.58 20.38
C THR A 171 9.20 -21.18 20.39
N GLY A 172 9.18 -20.47 19.25
CA GLY A 172 9.80 -19.15 19.10
C GLY A 172 11.25 -19.17 18.59
N ASP A 173 11.83 -20.37 18.44
CA ASP A 173 13.20 -20.58 17.97
C ASP A 173 13.38 -20.30 16.47
N GLU A 174 14.63 -20.30 16.01
CA GLU A 174 14.94 -20.30 14.59
C GLU A 174 14.43 -21.58 13.94
N TYR A 175 13.63 -21.42 12.89
CA TYR A 175 13.12 -22.54 12.11
C TYR A 175 13.22 -22.17 10.64
N ASN A 176 13.79 -23.05 9.83
CA ASN A 176 13.88 -22.88 8.39
C ASN A 176 13.40 -24.19 7.74
N VAL A 177 12.46 -24.08 6.81
CA VAL A 177 11.93 -25.24 6.08
C VAL A 177 12.93 -25.65 5.02
N GLU A 178 13.41 -26.88 5.12
CA GLU A 178 14.23 -27.53 4.10
C GLU A 178 13.36 -28.26 3.08
N SER A 179 13.87 -28.40 1.85
CA SER A 179 13.17 -29.17 0.82
C SER A 179 13.41 -30.65 1.04
N ILE A 180 12.38 -31.47 0.77
CA ILE A 180 12.44 -32.93 0.96
C ILE A 180 12.74 -33.54 -0.40
N ASP A 181 13.73 -34.44 -0.46
CA ASP A 181 14.12 -35.11 -1.69
C ASP A 181 12.97 -35.97 -2.24
N GLY A 182 12.70 -35.84 -3.55
CA GLY A 182 11.63 -36.56 -4.23
C GLY A 182 10.24 -35.91 -4.15
N GLN A 183 10.08 -34.82 -3.40
CA GLN A 183 8.85 -34.02 -3.36
C GLN A 183 9.06 -32.63 -4.00
N PRO A 184 7.99 -31.90 -4.36
CA PRO A 184 8.11 -30.52 -4.81
C PRO A 184 8.84 -29.69 -3.76
N GLY A 185 9.84 -28.92 -4.16
CA GLY A 185 10.62 -28.10 -3.22
C GLY A 185 9.79 -27.07 -2.46
N ALA A 186 10.29 -26.66 -1.30
CA ALA A 186 9.62 -25.69 -0.45
C ALA A 186 9.44 -24.35 -1.17
N PHE A 187 8.30 -23.68 -0.94
CA PHE A 187 8.02 -22.43 -1.61
C PHE A 187 8.96 -21.32 -1.12
N THR A 188 9.90 -20.91 -1.97
CA THR A 188 10.85 -19.83 -1.66
C THR A 188 10.21 -18.47 -1.88
N CYS A 189 10.24 -17.59 -0.87
CA CYS A 189 9.84 -16.20 -1.03
C CYS A 189 10.72 -15.24 -0.22
N TYR A 190 10.79 -13.99 -0.67
CA TYR A 190 11.60 -12.95 -0.04
C TYR A 190 10.75 -11.90 0.65
N LEU A 191 11.16 -11.43 1.83
CA LEU A 191 10.45 -10.38 2.54
C LEU A 191 10.59 -9.02 1.85
N ASP A 192 9.46 -8.33 1.64
CA ASP A 192 9.38 -6.93 1.24
C ASP A 192 8.76 -6.12 2.38
N ALA A 193 9.62 -5.47 3.17
CA ALA A 193 9.23 -4.56 4.25
C ALA A 193 8.77 -3.16 3.76
N GLY A 194 9.00 -2.85 2.47
CA GLY A 194 8.69 -1.55 1.90
C GLY A 194 9.50 -0.42 2.53
N LEU A 195 8.78 0.60 3.00
CA LEU A 195 9.36 1.78 3.67
C LEU A 195 9.46 1.62 5.19
N ALA A 196 9.01 0.48 5.73
CA ALA A 196 9.09 0.26 7.18
C ALA A 196 10.55 0.10 7.61
N ARG A 197 10.95 0.82 8.66
CA ARG A 197 12.27 0.66 9.25
C ARG A 197 12.39 -0.71 9.91
N THR A 198 13.39 -1.49 9.52
CA THR A 198 13.65 -2.84 10.01
C THR A 198 14.39 -2.83 11.36
N THR A 199 13.78 -2.27 12.39
CA THR A 199 14.26 -2.36 13.79
C THR A 199 13.96 -3.73 14.38
N THR A 200 14.65 -4.07 15.47
CA THR A 200 14.37 -5.27 16.26
C THR A 200 12.95 -5.19 16.84
N GLY A 201 12.22 -6.30 16.83
CA GLY A 201 10.86 -6.38 17.35
C GLY A 201 9.77 -5.75 16.47
N ASN A 202 10.08 -5.36 15.23
CA ASN A 202 9.05 -4.84 14.33
C ASN A 202 8.03 -5.95 13.95
N LYS A 203 6.74 -5.61 13.94
CA LYS A 203 5.62 -6.49 13.57
C LYS A 203 5.73 -7.10 12.17
N VAL A 204 6.45 -6.45 11.26
CA VAL A 204 6.77 -7.03 9.93
C VAL A 204 7.46 -8.38 10.08
N PHE A 205 8.34 -8.53 11.07
CA PHE A 205 9.03 -9.79 11.35
C PHE A 205 8.12 -10.80 12.05
N GLY A 206 7.11 -10.36 12.81
CA GLY A 206 6.08 -11.26 13.33
C GLY A 206 5.33 -11.98 12.20
N ALA A 207 4.93 -11.24 11.16
CA ALA A 207 4.33 -11.84 9.97
C ALA A 207 5.30 -12.77 9.21
N LEU A 208 6.58 -12.40 9.12
CA LEU A 208 7.61 -13.28 8.55
C LEU A 208 7.70 -14.60 9.32
N LYS A 209 7.79 -14.54 10.66
CA LYS A 209 7.91 -15.74 11.49
C LYS A 209 6.68 -16.63 11.35
N GLY A 210 5.48 -16.05 11.33
CA GLY A 210 4.25 -16.81 11.08
C GLY A 210 4.21 -17.48 9.71
N ALA A 211 4.75 -16.83 8.67
CA ALA A 211 4.84 -17.42 7.34
C ALA A 211 5.87 -18.57 7.25
N VAL A 212 7.00 -18.42 7.95
CA VAL A 212 8.04 -19.45 8.06
C VAL A 212 7.51 -20.68 8.80
N ASP A 213 6.91 -20.48 9.99
CA ASP A 213 6.31 -21.56 10.79
C ASP A 213 5.12 -22.21 10.07
N GLY A 214 4.50 -21.50 9.14
CA GLY A 214 3.46 -22.00 8.26
C GLY A 214 3.92 -22.86 7.09
N GLY A 215 5.24 -23.00 6.88
CA GLY A 215 5.82 -23.88 5.86
C GLY A 215 6.47 -23.17 4.66
N LEU A 216 6.65 -21.84 4.69
CA LEU A 216 7.34 -21.12 3.61
C LEU A 216 8.84 -21.02 3.87
N SER A 217 9.63 -21.16 2.81
CA SER A 217 11.09 -20.96 2.87
C SER A 217 11.40 -19.48 2.63
N ILE A 218 11.64 -18.74 3.73
CA ILE A 218 12.02 -17.33 3.71
C ILE A 218 13.41 -17.19 4.33
N PRO A 219 14.42 -16.72 3.59
CA PRO A 219 15.74 -16.52 4.16
C PRO A 219 15.69 -15.36 5.18
N HIS A 220 16.05 -15.64 6.42
CA HIS A 220 16.03 -14.68 7.50
C HIS A 220 17.12 -14.96 8.55
N SER A 221 17.26 -14.06 9.52
CA SER A 221 18.15 -14.21 10.68
C SER A 221 17.39 -13.80 11.94
N THR A 222 17.72 -14.43 13.07
CA THR A 222 17.08 -14.19 14.38
C THR A 222 17.30 -12.80 14.95
N LYS A 223 18.28 -12.05 14.42
CA LYS A 223 18.69 -10.73 14.91
C LYS A 223 17.57 -9.68 14.97
N ARG A 224 16.51 -9.81 14.17
CA ARG A 224 15.43 -8.81 14.08
C ARG A 224 14.18 -9.18 14.87
N PHE A 225 14.13 -10.36 15.47
CA PHE A 225 12.99 -10.76 16.30
C PHE A 225 13.04 -10.12 17.69
N PRO A 226 11.88 -9.97 18.36
CA PRO A 226 11.82 -9.66 19.79
C PRO A 226 12.62 -10.72 20.58
N GLY A 227 13.40 -10.30 21.57
CA GLY A 227 14.23 -11.20 22.38
C GLY A 227 15.69 -11.33 21.91
N TYR A 228 16.06 -10.71 20.79
CA TYR A 228 17.47 -10.52 20.45
C TYR A 228 18.05 -9.32 21.20
N ASP A 229 19.10 -9.55 21.97
CA ASP A 229 19.85 -8.48 22.62
C ASP A 229 21.08 -8.09 21.78
N SER A 230 21.25 -6.78 21.57
CA SER A 230 22.36 -6.26 20.76
C SER A 230 23.71 -6.30 21.47
N GLU A 231 23.71 -6.28 22.80
CA GLU A 231 24.93 -6.24 23.61
C GLU A 231 25.53 -7.64 23.75
N SER A 232 24.74 -8.59 24.25
CA SER A 232 25.14 -10.01 24.35
C SER A 232 25.21 -10.72 23.00
N LYS A 233 24.49 -10.23 21.98
CA LYS A 233 24.29 -10.89 20.67
C LYS A 233 23.61 -12.26 20.78
N GLU A 234 22.94 -12.51 21.89
CA GLU A 234 22.20 -13.74 22.15
C GLU A 234 20.71 -13.54 21.83
N PHE A 235 20.06 -14.64 21.44
CA PHE A 235 18.64 -14.67 21.11
C PHE A 235 17.89 -15.49 22.16
N ASN A 236 16.98 -14.84 22.88
CA ASN A 236 16.09 -15.52 23.82
C ASN A 236 14.76 -15.87 23.14
N ALA A 237 14.60 -17.16 22.84
CA ALA A 237 13.41 -17.68 22.18
C ALA A 237 12.15 -17.62 23.06
N GLU A 238 12.29 -17.71 24.38
CA GLU A 238 11.16 -17.59 25.29
C GLU A 238 10.51 -16.22 25.17
N VAL A 239 11.31 -15.15 25.18
CA VAL A 239 10.81 -13.77 25.01
C VAL A 239 10.10 -13.62 23.66
N HIS A 240 10.63 -14.23 22.60
CA HIS A 240 9.98 -14.22 21.28
C HIS A 240 8.61 -14.93 21.33
N ARG A 241 8.55 -16.10 21.96
CA ARG A 241 7.31 -16.86 22.16
C ARG A 241 6.27 -16.06 22.96
N LYS A 242 6.68 -15.35 24.03
CA LYS A 242 5.79 -14.48 24.81
C LYS A 242 5.15 -13.40 23.93
N HIS A 243 5.90 -12.82 22.98
CA HIS A 243 5.38 -11.84 22.04
C HIS A 243 4.43 -12.45 20.99
N ILE A 244 4.71 -13.67 20.53
CA ILE A 244 3.83 -14.40 19.60
C ILE A 244 2.48 -14.72 20.26
N MET A 245 2.50 -15.13 21.52
CA MET A 245 1.29 -15.44 22.31
C MET A 245 0.60 -14.20 22.89
N GLY A 246 1.16 -13.01 22.70
CA GLY A 246 0.60 -11.75 23.19
C GLY A 246 0.67 -11.57 24.71
N GLN A 247 1.52 -12.32 25.41
CA GLN A 247 1.67 -12.22 26.87
C GLN A 247 2.11 -10.81 27.29
N ASN A 248 2.95 -10.14 26.51
CA ASN A 248 3.33 -8.75 26.78
C ASN A 248 2.13 -7.77 26.81
N VAL A 249 1.09 -8.01 26.01
CA VAL A 249 -0.14 -7.22 26.04
C VAL A 249 -0.96 -7.59 27.27
N ALA A 250 -1.03 -8.89 27.61
CA ALA A 250 -1.68 -9.35 28.83
C ALA A 250 -1.02 -8.78 30.10
N ASP A 251 0.30 -8.75 30.17
CA ASP A 251 1.07 -8.17 31.27
C ASP A 251 0.80 -6.67 31.41
N TYR A 252 0.72 -5.96 30.28
CA TYR A 252 0.35 -4.54 30.29
C TYR A 252 -1.10 -4.32 30.75
N MET A 253 -2.02 -5.25 30.44
CA MET A 253 -3.37 -5.22 30.98
C MET A 253 -3.38 -5.43 32.50
N ARG A 254 -2.61 -6.40 33.03
CA ARG A 254 -2.49 -6.64 34.49
C ARG A 254 -1.95 -5.42 35.21
N TYR A 255 -0.84 -4.87 34.71
CA TYR A 255 -0.22 -3.67 35.26
C TYR A 255 -1.19 -2.49 35.33
N LEU A 256 -1.93 -2.22 34.24
CA LEU A 256 -2.93 -1.16 34.23
C LEU A 256 -4.13 -1.42 35.15
N MET A 257 -4.54 -2.68 35.34
CA MET A 257 -5.63 -3.01 36.26
C MET A 257 -5.23 -2.75 37.72
N GLU A 258 -3.95 -2.90 38.07
CA GLU A 258 -3.44 -2.67 39.42
C GLU A 258 -3.17 -1.19 39.68
N GLU A 259 -2.63 -0.45 38.71
CA GLU A 259 -2.22 0.95 38.88
C GLU A 259 -3.34 1.95 38.61
N ASP A 260 -4.09 1.80 37.50
CA ASP A 260 -5.07 2.78 37.03
C ASP A 260 -6.21 2.15 36.20
N GLU A 261 -7.31 1.86 36.89
CA GLU A 261 -8.50 1.25 36.29
C GLU A 261 -9.17 2.13 35.22
N ASP A 262 -9.06 3.46 35.31
CA ASP A 262 -9.66 4.38 34.34
C ASP A 262 -8.85 4.41 33.04
N ALA A 263 -7.52 4.40 33.14
CA ALA A 263 -6.64 4.21 32.00
C ALA A 263 -6.87 2.85 31.33
N TYR A 264 -7.08 1.79 32.12
CA TYR A 264 -7.43 0.46 31.62
C TYR A 264 -8.73 0.48 30.81
N LYS A 265 -9.81 1.04 31.35
CA LYS A 265 -11.10 1.19 30.65
C LYS A 265 -10.96 1.97 29.35
N LYS A 266 -10.16 3.03 29.33
CA LYS A 266 -9.91 3.85 28.14
C LYS A 266 -9.16 3.08 27.05
N GLN A 267 -8.04 2.44 27.40
CA GLN A 267 -7.16 1.76 26.45
C GLN A 267 -7.78 0.45 25.94
N PHE A 268 -8.37 -0.34 26.84
CA PHE A 268 -8.86 -1.70 26.57
C PHE A 268 -10.40 -1.80 26.50
N SER A 269 -11.09 -0.68 26.25
CA SER A 269 -12.56 -0.64 26.12
C SER A 269 -13.14 -1.72 25.19
N GLN A 270 -12.47 -2.03 24.08
CA GLN A 270 -12.92 -3.08 23.15
C GLN A 270 -12.68 -4.50 23.66
N TYR A 271 -11.67 -4.71 24.50
CA TYR A 271 -11.40 -6.00 25.13
C TYR A 271 -12.47 -6.31 26.18
N ILE A 272 -12.83 -5.30 26.99
CA ILE A 272 -13.93 -5.39 27.97
C ILE A 272 -15.25 -5.72 27.25
N LYS A 273 -15.58 -5.01 26.15
CA LYS A 273 -16.79 -5.27 25.36
C LYS A 273 -16.87 -6.68 24.79
N ASN A 274 -15.74 -7.32 24.52
CA ASN A 274 -15.67 -8.66 23.94
C ASN A 274 -15.33 -9.76 24.98
N ASN A 275 -15.31 -9.41 26.27
CA ASN A 275 -14.99 -10.31 27.39
C ASN A 275 -13.64 -11.03 27.25
N VAL A 276 -12.60 -10.31 26.82
CA VAL A 276 -11.24 -10.85 26.71
C VAL A 276 -10.43 -10.46 27.94
N THR A 277 -10.10 -11.44 28.78
CA THR A 277 -9.25 -11.26 29.97
C THR A 277 -7.77 -11.52 29.64
N PRO A 278 -6.82 -11.03 30.45
CA PRO A 278 -5.39 -11.24 30.24
C PRO A 278 -5.00 -12.73 30.16
N ASP A 279 -5.55 -13.57 31.03
CA ASP A 279 -5.22 -15.00 31.11
C ASP A 279 -5.74 -15.81 29.91
N MET A 280 -6.88 -15.42 29.35
CA MET A 280 -7.47 -16.09 28.19
C MET A 280 -6.75 -15.76 26.87
N MET A 281 -5.84 -14.78 26.86
CA MET A 281 -5.24 -14.27 25.63
C MET A 281 -4.34 -15.31 24.94
N GLU A 282 -3.56 -16.07 25.71
CA GLU A 282 -2.69 -17.11 25.14
C GLU A 282 -3.52 -18.25 24.51
N GLU A 283 -4.55 -18.72 25.20
CA GLU A 283 -5.44 -19.74 24.65
C GLU A 283 -6.17 -19.27 23.40
N MET A 284 -6.57 -17.99 23.35
CA MET A 284 -7.22 -17.40 22.18
C MET A 284 -6.33 -17.50 20.94
N TYR A 285 -5.02 -17.18 21.05
CA TYR A 285 -4.10 -17.30 19.92
C TYR A 285 -3.79 -18.75 19.56
N LYS A 286 -3.64 -19.65 20.54
CA LYS A 286 -3.48 -21.09 20.28
C LYS A 286 -4.66 -21.65 19.47
N LYS A 287 -5.89 -21.36 19.90
CA LYS A 287 -7.13 -21.74 19.19
C LYS A 287 -7.18 -21.12 17.78
N ALA A 288 -6.69 -19.89 17.62
CA ALA A 288 -6.62 -19.27 16.31
C ALA A 288 -5.60 -19.97 15.39
N HIS A 289 -4.44 -20.37 15.90
CA HIS A 289 -3.44 -21.09 15.12
C HIS A 289 -3.95 -22.45 14.63
N THR A 290 -4.65 -23.20 15.48
CA THR A 290 -5.27 -24.48 15.08
C THR A 290 -6.36 -24.26 14.05
N ALA A 291 -7.27 -23.31 14.28
CA ALA A 291 -8.36 -22.99 13.34
C ALA A 291 -7.85 -22.52 11.97
N ILE A 292 -6.75 -21.77 11.93
CA ILE A 292 -6.10 -21.33 10.68
C ILE A 292 -5.50 -22.52 9.92
N ARG A 293 -4.90 -23.49 10.63
CA ARG A 293 -4.34 -24.70 10.03
C ARG A 293 -5.43 -25.60 9.44
N GLU A 294 -6.56 -25.71 10.13
CA GLU A 294 -7.73 -26.50 9.67
C GLU A 294 -8.39 -25.88 8.43
N ASN A 295 -8.66 -24.58 8.44
CA ASN A 295 -9.45 -23.92 7.38
C ASN A 295 -8.79 -22.64 6.85
N PRO A 296 -7.76 -22.74 5.97
CA PRO A 296 -7.07 -21.56 5.44
C PRO A 296 -7.80 -20.88 4.26
N VAL A 297 -8.89 -21.47 3.76
CA VAL A 297 -9.56 -21.06 2.51
C VAL A 297 -10.29 -19.72 2.67
N TYR A 298 -10.12 -18.85 1.68
CA TYR A 298 -10.83 -17.57 1.64
C TYR A 298 -12.10 -17.65 0.81
N GLU A 299 -13.24 -17.45 1.46
CA GLU A 299 -14.53 -17.32 0.80
C GLU A 299 -14.82 -15.85 0.44
N LYS A 300 -14.99 -15.59 -0.86
CA LYS A 300 -15.37 -14.27 -1.37
C LYS A 300 -16.84 -14.00 -1.01
N LYS A 301 -17.10 -12.83 -0.41
CA LYS A 301 -18.47 -12.36 -0.16
C LYS A 301 -19.24 -12.22 -1.48
N PRO A 302 -20.52 -12.64 -1.55
CA PRO A 302 -21.32 -12.50 -2.76
C PRO A 302 -21.49 -11.03 -3.14
N LYS A 303 -21.49 -10.75 -4.45
CA LYS A 303 -21.72 -9.39 -4.95
C LYS A 303 -23.18 -9.01 -4.69
N ARG A 304 -23.39 -7.88 -4.02
CA ARG A 304 -24.73 -7.32 -3.81
C ARG A 304 -25.11 -6.44 -4.99
N GLU A 305 -26.32 -6.62 -5.51
CA GLU A 305 -26.89 -5.72 -6.52
C GLU A 305 -27.32 -4.41 -5.84
N VAL A 306 -26.63 -3.32 -6.14
CA VAL A 306 -26.89 -2.00 -5.54
C VAL A 306 -27.22 -1.00 -6.64
N LYS A 307 -28.29 -0.22 -6.44
CA LYS A 307 -28.63 0.92 -7.30
C LYS A 307 -27.47 1.93 -7.29
N LYS A 308 -26.85 2.17 -8.46
CA LYS A 308 -25.67 3.03 -8.57
C LYS A 308 -26.04 4.51 -8.44
N LYS A 309 -25.74 5.11 -7.29
CA LYS A 309 -25.77 6.57 -7.09
C LYS A 309 -24.40 7.17 -7.39
N ARG A 310 -24.38 8.32 -8.07
CA ARG A 310 -23.16 9.08 -8.31
C ARG A 310 -22.86 9.98 -7.12
N TRP A 311 -21.67 9.81 -6.52
CA TRP A 311 -21.20 10.63 -5.39
C TRP A 311 -20.31 11.80 -5.81
N ASN A 312 -19.57 11.64 -6.92
CA ASN A 312 -18.62 12.63 -7.39
C ASN A 312 -19.21 13.53 -8.48
N ARG A 313 -18.87 14.82 -8.46
CA ARG A 313 -19.29 15.78 -9.47
C ARG A 313 -18.87 15.33 -10.88
N PRO A 314 -19.74 15.42 -11.90
CA PRO A 314 -19.34 15.18 -13.27
C PRO A 314 -18.28 16.16 -13.74
N LYS A 315 -17.33 15.65 -14.55
CA LYS A 315 -16.38 16.49 -15.27
C LYS A 315 -17.19 17.40 -16.21
N MET A 316 -17.03 18.71 -16.06
CA MET A 316 -17.73 19.68 -16.91
C MET A 316 -17.34 19.49 -18.37
N SER A 317 -18.32 19.63 -19.25
CA SER A 317 -18.09 19.61 -20.69
C SER A 317 -17.25 20.82 -21.13
N LEU A 318 -16.65 20.74 -22.32
CA LEU A 318 -15.86 21.86 -22.85
C LEU A 318 -16.72 23.11 -23.05
N ALA A 319 -17.95 22.95 -23.54
CA ALA A 319 -18.92 24.05 -23.71
C ALA A 319 -19.21 24.72 -22.37
N GLN A 320 -19.58 23.94 -21.34
CA GLN A 320 -19.84 24.46 -19.99
C GLN A 320 -18.65 25.23 -19.40
N LYS A 321 -17.41 24.82 -19.71
CA LYS A 321 -16.21 25.54 -19.29
C LYS A 321 -16.04 26.87 -20.03
N LYS A 322 -16.26 26.90 -21.35
CA LYS A 322 -16.17 28.13 -22.16
C LYS A 322 -17.23 29.13 -21.76
N ASP A 323 -18.48 28.67 -21.61
CA ASP A 323 -19.60 29.51 -21.21
C ASP A 323 -19.39 30.10 -19.82
N ARG A 324 -18.88 29.29 -18.88
CA ARG A 324 -18.51 29.78 -17.55
C ARG A 324 -17.46 30.89 -17.59
N VAL A 325 -16.45 30.79 -18.46
CA VAL A 325 -15.42 31.85 -18.60
C VAL A 325 -16.04 33.11 -19.18
N ALA A 326 -16.86 32.99 -20.22
CA ALA A 326 -17.57 34.11 -20.82
C ALA A 326 -18.49 34.82 -19.80
N GLN A 327 -19.29 34.04 -19.05
CA GLN A 327 -20.15 34.54 -17.99
C GLN A 327 -19.37 35.28 -16.89
N LYS A 328 -18.22 34.75 -16.48
CA LYS A 328 -17.35 35.41 -15.48
C LYS A 328 -16.76 36.74 -15.98
N LYS A 329 -16.33 36.79 -17.25
CA LYS A 329 -15.85 38.05 -17.87
C LYS A 329 -16.96 39.09 -17.94
N ALA A 330 -18.15 38.68 -18.41
CA ALA A 330 -19.30 39.58 -18.53
C ALA A 330 -19.83 40.05 -17.17
N SER A 331 -19.81 39.21 -16.12
CA SER A 331 -20.19 39.65 -14.77
C SER A 331 -19.20 40.65 -14.19
N PHE A 332 -17.91 40.49 -14.50
CA PHE A 332 -16.88 41.40 -14.01
C PHE A 332 -16.99 42.79 -14.64
N LEU A 333 -17.17 42.87 -15.96
CA LEU A 333 -17.37 44.15 -16.66
C LEU A 333 -18.59 44.91 -16.11
N ARG A 334 -19.72 44.22 -15.94
CA ARG A 334 -20.93 44.80 -15.33
C ARG A 334 -20.73 45.30 -13.90
N ALA A 335 -19.85 44.66 -13.13
CA ALA A 335 -19.54 45.10 -11.78
C ALA A 335 -18.67 46.36 -11.78
N GLN A 336 -17.72 46.49 -12.72
CA GLN A 336 -16.90 47.69 -12.89
C GLN A 336 -17.74 48.89 -13.33
N GLU A 337 -18.64 48.70 -14.30
CA GLU A 337 -19.55 49.76 -14.76
C GLU A 337 -20.39 50.31 -13.61
N ARG A 338 -21.00 49.42 -12.81
CA ARG A 338 -21.80 49.83 -11.63
C ARG A 338 -20.99 50.54 -10.54
N ALA A 339 -19.74 50.13 -10.34
CA ALA A 339 -18.85 50.76 -9.36
C ALA A 339 -18.32 52.12 -9.84
N ALA A 340 -18.33 52.37 -11.15
CA ALA A 340 -18.00 53.67 -11.73
C ALA A 340 -19.20 54.63 -11.74
N GLU A 341 -20.43 54.11 -11.72
CA GLU A 341 -21.67 54.87 -11.63
C GLU A 341 -22.06 55.28 -10.19
N SER A 342 -21.42 54.70 -9.16
CA SER A 342 -21.63 54.98 -7.74
C SER A 342 -20.57 55.93 -7.16
#